data_AF-A0A0J7YA84-F1
#
_entry.id   AF-A0A0J7YA84-F1
#
_cell.length_a   1.000
_cell.length_b   1.000
_cell.length_c   1.000
_cell.angle_alpha   90.00
_cell.angle_beta   90.00
_cell.angle_gamma   90.00
#
_symmetry.space_group_name_H-M   'P 1'
#
loop_
_entity.id
_entity.type
_entity.pdbx_description
1 polymer ?
#
loop_
_entity_poly.entity_id
_entity_poly.type
_entity_poly.pdbx_seq_one_letter_code
_entity_poly.pdbx_strand_id
1 'polypeptide(L)' 'MSDPAAARFAMIQVTRIFGVACVIAGMLMANGRLFAGAPVWIAYLILAIGLVGIFVIPVKMARKWRTPK' A
#
# COMPACT_ATOMS: atom_id res chain seq x y z
N MET A 1 -20.82 -5.71 -19.71
CA MET A 1 -21.34 -6.10 -18.39
C MET A 1 -20.17 -6.08 -17.42
N SER A 2 -20.00 -5.00 -16.65
CA SER A 2 -18.81 -4.81 -15.79
C SER A 2 -18.99 -5.65 -14.54
N ASP A 3 -18.29 -6.78 -14.43
CA ASP A 3 -18.33 -7.62 -13.25
C ASP A 3 -17.80 -6.84 -12.03
N PRO A 4 -18.64 -6.56 -11.01
CA PRO A 4 -18.19 -5.87 -9.80
C PRO A 4 -17.06 -6.60 -9.07
N ALA A 5 -16.92 -7.92 -9.24
CA ALA A 5 -15.84 -8.71 -8.66
C ALA A 5 -14.47 -8.39 -9.30
N ALA A 6 -14.43 -8.16 -10.62
CA ALA A 6 -13.21 -7.78 -11.33
C ALA A 6 -12.71 -6.40 -10.86
N ALA A 7 -13.62 -5.43 -10.69
CA ALA A 7 -13.28 -4.10 -10.18
C ALA A 7 -12.75 -4.15 -8.74
N ARG A 8 -13.35 -4.99 -7.89
CA ARG A 8 -12.88 -5.24 -6.51
C ARG A 8 -11.47 -5.84 -6.50
N PHE A 9 -11.24 -6.87 -7.29
CA PHE A 9 -9.92 -7.49 -7.40
C PHE A 9 -8.86 -6.48 -7.87
N ALA A 10 -9.17 -5.68 -8.91
CA ALA A 10 -8.28 -4.65 -9.40
C ALA A 10 -7.92 -3.62 -8.32
N MET A 11 -8.89 -3.15 -7.53
CA MET A 11 -8.64 -2.21 -6.42
C MET A 11 -7.71 -2.79 -5.34
N ILE A 12 -7.88 -4.07 -4.99
CA ILE A 12 -6.99 -4.76 -4.03
C ILE A 12 -5.55 -4.79 -4.58
N GLN A 13 -5.39 -5.12 -5.86
CA GLN A 13 -4.08 -5.20 -6.49
C GLN A 13 -3.40 -3.83 -6.61
N VAL A 14 -4.14 -2.79 -7.01
CA VAL A 14 -3.64 -1.41 -7.06
C VAL A 14 -3.17 -0.97 -5.68
N THR A 15 -3.93 -1.27 -4.63
CA THR A 15 -3.55 -0.95 -3.24
C THR A 15 -2.23 -1.63 -2.85
N ARG A 16 -2.04 -2.89 -3.23
CA ARG A 16 -0.79 -3.63 -2.97
C ARG A 16 0.39 -3.02 -3.73
N ILE A 17 0.22 -2.71 -5.01
CA ILE A 17 1.27 -2.09 -5.84
C ILE A 17 1.65 -0.73 -5.28
N PHE A 18 0.66 0.08 -4.90
CA PHE A 18 0.89 1.37 -4.25
C PHE A 18 1.67 1.23 -2.94
N GLY A 19 1.27 0.28 -2.08
CA GLY A 19 1.99 0.00 -0.84
C GLY A 19 3.44 -0.44 -1.07
N VAL A 20 3.71 -1.26 -2.09
CA VAL A 20 5.08 -1.64 -2.49
C VAL A 20 5.86 -0.42 -2.96
N ALA A 21 5.26 0.46 -3.75
CA ALA A 21 5.88 1.70 -4.19
C ALA A 21 6.26 2.60 -2.99
N CYS A 22 5.38 2.72 -1.99
CA CYS A 22 5.68 3.44 -0.75
C CYS A 22 6.84 2.80 0.03
N VAL A 23 6.88 1.48 0.14
CA VAL A 23 7.98 0.76 0.80
C VAL A 23 9.32 1.02 0.10
N ILE A 24 9.35 0.94 -1.22
CA ILE A 24 10.56 1.23 -2.01
C ILE A 24 10.96 2.71 -1.85
N ALA A 25 10.01 3.64 -1.94
CA ALA A 25 10.27 5.06 -1.75
C ALA A 25 10.84 5.36 -0.35
N GLY A 26 10.26 4.76 0.70
CA GLY A 26 10.73 4.90 2.08
C GLY A 26 12.13 4.31 2.27
N MET A 27 12.46 3.17 1.65
CA MET A 27 13.83 2.64 1.67
C MET A 27 14.82 3.56 0.96
N LEU A 28 14.44 4.13 -0.19
CA LEU A 28 15.30 5.07 -0.92
C LEU A 28 15.50 6.39 -0.15
N MET A 29 14.45 6.87 0.53
CA MET A 29 14.54 8.02 1.43
C MET A 29 15.44 7.74 2.64
N ALA A 30 15.31 6.57 3.27
CA ALA A 30 16.16 6.19 4.40
C ALA A 30 17.65 6.09 4.03
N ASN A 31 17.96 5.77 2.77
CA ASN A 31 19.31 5.75 2.23
C ASN A 31 19.77 7.12 1.68
N GLY A 32 18.97 8.18 1.83
CA GLY A 32 19.29 9.53 1.33
C GLY A 32 19.32 9.66 -0.19
N ARG A 33 18.85 8.64 -0.93
CA ARG A 33 18.78 8.67 -2.41
C ARG A 33 17.58 9.46 -2.92
N LEU A 34 16.56 9.61 -2.09
CA LEU A 34 15.34 10.36 -2.35
C LEU A 34 15.14 11.36 -1.20
N PHE A 35 14.91 12.64 -1.52
CA PHE A 35 14.75 13.70 -0.53
C PHE A 35 15.89 13.75 0.51
N ALA A 36 17.13 13.95 0.05
CA ALA A 36 18.35 13.91 0.87
C ALA A 36 18.40 14.89 2.08
N GLY A 37 17.47 15.84 2.18
CA GLY A 37 17.31 16.74 3.33
C GLY A 37 16.13 16.42 4.24
N ALA A 38 15.35 15.37 3.95
CA ALA A 38 14.19 15.00 4.74
C ALA A 38 14.63 14.26 6.02
N PRO A 39 13.98 14.52 7.17
CA PRO A 39 14.20 13.76 8.39
C PRO A 39 13.97 12.26 8.20
N VAL A 40 14.89 11.44 8.71
CA VAL A 40 14.86 9.97 8.59
C VAL A 40 13.57 9.36 9.15
N TRP A 41 12.96 9.97 10.18
CA TRP A 41 11.71 9.49 10.75
C TRP A 41 10.55 9.49 9.73
N ILE A 42 10.55 10.41 8.76
CA ILE A 42 9.55 10.45 7.68
C ILE A 42 9.70 9.24 6.76
N ALA A 43 10.94 8.84 6.46
CA ALA A 43 11.21 7.65 5.66
C ALA A 43 10.65 6.38 6.33
N TYR A 44 10.84 6.25 7.65
CA TYR A 44 10.26 5.15 8.42
C TYR A 44 8.72 5.20 8.48
N LEU A 45 8.14 6.39 8.55
CA LEU A 45 6.68 6.57 8.55
C LEU A 45 6.08 6.13 7.21
N ILE A 46 6.69 6.53 6.09
CA ILE A 46 6.30 6.08 4.73
C ILE A 46 6.45 4.56 4.58
N LEU A 47 7.54 3.99 5.09
CA LEU A 47 7.75 2.54 5.11
C LEU A 47 6.64 1.82 5.87
N ALA A 48 6.32 2.29 7.08
CA ALA A 48 5.25 1.73 7.90
C ALA A 48 3.88 1.82 7.20
N ILE A 49 3.56 2.98 6.60
CA ILE A 49 2.33 3.15 5.80
C ILE A 49 2.28 2.17 4.64
N GLY A 50 3.40 2.01 3.91
CA GLY A 50 3.49 1.07 2.79
C GLY A 50 3.22 -0.37 3.24
N LEU A 51 3.81 -0.81 4.35
CA LEU A 51 3.58 -2.14 4.92
C LEU A 51 2.12 -2.34 5.34
N VAL A 52 1.52 -1.37 6.02
CA VAL A 52 0.10 -1.40 6.38
C VAL A 52 -0.79 -1.46 5.13
N GLY A 53 -0.43 -0.71 4.08
CA GLY A 53 -1.10 -0.72 2.78
C GLY A 53 -1.01 -2.05 2.04
N ILE A 54 0.08 -2.81 2.22
CA ILE A 54 0.25 -4.14 1.59
C ILE A 54 -0.48 -5.23 2.36
N PHE A 55 -0.41 -5.22 3.70
CA PHE A 55 -0.85 -6.36 4.52
C PHE A 55 -2.20 -6.14 5.20
N VAL A 56 -2.54 -4.92 5.61
CA VAL A 56 -3.73 -4.66 6.43
C VAL A 56 -4.90 -4.19 5.57
N ILE A 57 -4.69 -3.19 4.73
CA ILE A 57 -5.76 -2.60 3.90
C ILE A 57 -6.40 -3.65 2.98
N PRO A 58 -5.66 -4.47 2.22
CA PRO A 58 -6.23 -5.42 1.27
C PRO A 58 -7.04 -6.51 1.98
N VAL A 59 -6.58 -6.94 3.16
CA VAL A 59 -7.30 -7.91 4.01
C VAL A 59 -8.60 -7.32 4.51
N LYS A 60 -8.61 -6.06 4.96
CA LYS A 60 -9.86 -5.39 5.37
C LYS A 60 -10.82 -5.21 4.19
N MET A 61 -10.31 -4.84 3.01
CA MET A 61 -11.10 -4.68 1.79
C MET A 61 -11.73 -6.01 1.36
N ALA A 62 -10.94 -7.08 1.34
CA ALA A 62 -11.40 -8.44 1.02
C ALA A 62 -12.45 -8.94 2.03
N ARG A 63 -12.26 -8.70 3.33
CA ARG A 63 -13.27 -9.05 4.36
C ARG A 63 -14.56 -8.26 4.18
N LYS A 64 -14.47 -6.97 3.89
CA LYS A 64 -15.65 -6.10 3.68
C LYS A 64 -16.47 -6.51 2.45
N TRP A 65 -15.82 -7.07 1.43
CA TRP A 65 -16.48 -7.50 0.19
C TRP A 65 -16.82 -8.98 0.12
N ARG A 66 -16.48 -9.76 1.16
CA ARG A 66 -17.11 -11.07 1.34
C ARG A 66 -18.59 -10.81 1.63
N THR A 67 -19.42 -11.06 0.64
CA THR A 67 -20.88 -11.12 0.80
C THR A 67 -21.18 -12.10 1.95
N PRO A 68 -22.05 -11.71 2.91
CA PRO A 68 -22.48 -12.63 3.94
C PRO A 68 -23.24 -13.80 3.30
N LYS A 69 -23.03 -15.00 3.84
CA LYS A 69 -24.03 -16.07 3.71
C LYS A 69 -25.20 -15.75 4.61
#